data_AF-A0A4Y2SI66-F1
#
_entry.id   AF-A0A4Y2SI66-F1
#
_cell.length_a   1.000
_cell.length_b   1.000
_cell.length_c   1.000
_cell.angle_alpha   90.00
_cell.angle_beta   90.00
_cell.angle_gamma   90.00
#
_symmetry.space_group_name_H-M   'P 1'
#
loop_
_entity.id
_entity.type
_entity.pdbx_description
1 polymer ?
#
loop_
_entity_poly.entity_id
_entity_poly.type
_entity_poly.pdbx_seq_one_letter_code
_entity_poly.pdbx_strand_id
1 'polypeptide(L)'
;MEFYHLCTGCSKIHQLGGLILKKSRSQQKLPLKFCGYRWLENVPGLERGIEIWTDINKYVHNVENNNLPKVNNKSFHNIAGAVKDELMLIKLNFFSAVAKLLLPFLEIYQSDKPLVPFFVNDML
;
A
#
# COMPACT_ATOMS: atom_id res chain seq x y z
N MET A 1 10.96 -5.56 6.52
CA MET A 1 9.97 -5.46 7.62
C MET A 1 9.29 -4.09 7.69
N GLU A 2 9.95 -3.00 7.27
CA GLU A 2 9.37 -1.65 7.16
C GLU A 2 8.13 -1.57 6.24
N PHE A 3 8.13 -2.32 5.13
CA PHE A 3 6.99 -2.40 4.21
C PHE A 3 5.73 -2.98 4.86
N TYR A 4 5.87 -3.97 5.73
CA TYR A 4 4.74 -4.49 6.50
C TYR A 4 4.21 -3.41 7.44
N HIS A 5 5.05 -2.59 8.07
CA HIS A 5 4.59 -1.50 8.94
C HIS A 5 3.97 -0.32 8.19
N LEU A 6 4.43 -0.03 6.98
CA LEU A 6 3.84 0.98 6.08
C LEU A 6 2.53 0.50 5.47
N CYS A 7 2.47 -0.74 4.99
CA CYS A 7 1.26 -1.34 4.41
C CYS A 7 0.21 -1.72 5.47
N THR A 8 0.61 -2.20 6.66
CA THR A 8 -0.32 -2.36 7.80
C THR A 8 -0.70 -1.01 8.41
N GLY A 9 0.19 -0.01 8.35
CA GLY A 9 -0.12 1.39 8.60
C GLY A 9 -1.19 1.91 7.63
N CYS A 10 -1.06 1.58 6.34
CA CYS A 10 -2.00 1.90 5.27
C CYS A 10 -3.34 1.15 5.42
N SER A 11 -3.33 -0.11 5.87
CA SER A 11 -4.54 -0.83 6.28
C SER A 11 -5.23 -0.22 7.50
N LYS A 12 -4.49 0.45 8.41
CA LYS A 12 -5.09 1.27 9.48
C LYS A 12 -5.55 2.65 8.99
N ILE A 13 -5.13 3.10 7.80
CA ILE A 13 -5.79 4.22 7.10
C ILE A 13 -7.20 3.80 6.64
N HIS A 14 -7.48 2.50 6.49
CA HIS A 14 -8.87 2.02 6.31
C HIS A 14 -9.76 2.31 7.54
N GLN A 15 -9.18 2.52 8.73
CA GLN A 15 -9.89 3.02 9.94
C GLN A 15 -9.83 4.54 10.10
N LEU A 16 -8.94 5.24 9.38
CA LEU A 16 -8.88 6.71 9.29
C LEU A 16 -9.48 7.26 7.99
N GLY A 17 -10.11 6.40 7.19
CA GLY A 17 -10.84 6.75 5.97
C GLY A 17 -12.02 7.69 6.20
N GLY A 18 -12.31 8.04 7.46
CA GLY A 18 -13.26 9.08 7.84
C GLY A 18 -12.76 10.52 7.67
N LEU A 19 -11.45 10.77 7.62
CA LEU A 19 -10.91 12.15 7.66
C LEU A 19 -10.19 12.61 6.38
N ILE A 20 -9.66 11.71 5.54
CA ILE A 20 -8.88 12.11 4.36
C ILE A 20 -9.74 12.32 3.10
N LEU A 21 -10.97 11.77 3.02
CA LEU A 21 -11.70 11.65 1.75
C LEU A 21 -13.09 12.29 1.71
N LYS A 22 -13.36 13.26 2.58
CA LYS A 22 -14.45 14.20 2.32
C LYS A 22 -13.92 15.33 1.44
N LYS A 23 -13.95 15.13 0.10
CA LYS A 23 -14.15 16.16 -0.95
C LYS A 23 -13.32 15.90 -2.22
N SER A 24 -13.81 15.01 -3.07
CA SER A 24 -14.13 15.35 -4.47
C SER A 24 -15.00 14.24 -5.05
N ARG A 25 -16.04 14.63 -5.78
CA ARG A 25 -17.13 13.75 -6.25
C ARG A 25 -16.75 12.98 -7.54
N SER A 26 -15.47 12.96 -7.91
CA SER A 26 -14.99 12.34 -9.15
C SER A 26 -13.60 11.74 -8.92
N GLN A 27 -13.54 10.41 -8.85
CA GLN A 27 -12.38 9.51 -8.66
C GLN A 27 -11.97 9.23 -7.19
N GLN A 28 -12.59 8.21 -6.61
CA GLN A 28 -12.29 7.66 -5.28
C GLN A 28 -10.95 6.91 -5.27
N LYS A 29 -9.82 7.62 -5.09
CA LYS A 29 -8.50 7.00 -4.89
C LYS A 29 -8.28 6.61 -3.43
N LEU A 30 -9.10 5.69 -2.94
CA LEU A 30 -8.97 5.17 -1.58
C LEU A 30 -7.78 4.20 -1.49
N PRO A 31 -7.05 4.17 -0.35
CA PRO A 31 -6.12 3.07 -0.07
C PRO A 31 -6.85 1.72 -0.11
N LEU A 32 -6.23 0.74 -0.76
CA LEU A 32 -6.75 -0.63 -0.80
C LEU A 32 -6.41 -1.37 0.49
N LYS A 33 -7.24 -2.36 0.84
CA LYS A 33 -6.99 -3.26 1.97
C LYS A 33 -5.73 -4.09 1.68
N PHE A 34 -4.76 -4.05 2.58
CA PHE A 34 -3.58 -4.89 2.50
C PHE A 34 -3.86 -6.30 3.03
N CYS A 35 -3.35 -7.32 2.34
CA CYS A 35 -3.46 -8.72 2.74
C CYS A 35 -2.16 -9.23 3.34
N GLY A 36 -2.22 -9.74 4.58
CA GLY A 36 -1.03 -10.16 5.33
C GLY A 36 -0.41 -11.48 4.88
N TYR A 37 -1.09 -12.25 4.02
CA TYR A 37 -0.68 -13.60 3.61
C TYR A 37 -0.65 -13.82 2.09
N ARG A 38 -1.43 -13.05 1.31
CA ARG A 38 -1.52 -13.20 -0.14
C ARG A 38 -0.77 -12.06 -0.84
N TRP A 39 0.44 -12.36 -1.32
CA TRP A 39 1.29 -11.34 -1.92
C TRP A 39 0.74 -10.84 -3.26
N LEU A 40 -0.02 -11.70 -3.97
CA LEU A 40 -0.77 -11.33 -5.17
C LEU A 40 -1.68 -10.11 -4.97
N GLU A 41 -2.35 -10.01 -3.82
CA GLU A 41 -3.27 -8.89 -3.49
C GLU A 41 -2.53 -7.61 -3.08
N ASN A 42 -1.24 -7.70 -2.79
CA ASN A 42 -0.45 -6.56 -2.32
C ASN A 42 0.11 -5.72 -3.47
N VAL A 43 0.19 -6.26 -4.69
CA VAL A 43 0.66 -5.51 -5.88
C VAL A 43 -0.29 -4.35 -6.22
N PRO A 44 -1.62 -4.54 -6.32
CA PRO A 44 -2.55 -3.42 -6.51
C PRO A 44 -2.50 -2.39 -5.38
N GLY A 45 -2.34 -2.85 -4.13
CA GLY A 45 -2.22 -1.95 -2.97
C GLY A 45 -0.97 -1.07 -3.01
N LEU A 46 0.14 -1.64 -3.48
CA LEU A 46 1.38 -0.91 -3.71
C LEU A 46 1.25 0.14 -4.81
N GLU A 47 0.71 -0.23 -5.97
CA GLU A 47 0.53 0.70 -7.09
C GLU A 47 -0.37 1.87 -6.70
N ARG A 48 -1.46 1.58 -5.96
CA ARG A 48 -2.31 2.62 -5.38
C ARG A 48 -1.54 3.48 -4.38
N GLY A 49 -0.68 2.90 -3.55
CA GLY A 49 0.17 3.61 -2.61
C GLY A 49 1.12 4.59 -3.29
N ILE A 50 1.72 4.19 -4.41
CA ILE A 50 2.57 5.05 -5.26
C ILE A 50 1.73 6.17 -5.88
N GLU A 51 0.54 5.85 -6.39
CA GLU A 51 -0.38 6.81 -7.01
C GLU A 51 -0.79 7.94 -6.05
N ILE A 52 -1.08 7.62 -4.79
CA ILE A 52 -1.54 8.59 -3.78
C ILE A 52 -0.39 9.24 -2.99
N TRP A 53 0.87 8.85 -3.24
CA TRP A 53 2.03 9.28 -2.44
C TRP A 53 2.17 10.81 -2.38
N THR A 54 1.93 11.49 -3.50
CA THR A 54 1.98 12.96 -3.55
C THR A 54 0.94 13.62 -2.65
N ASP A 55 -0.23 13.01 -2.52
CA ASP A 55 -1.32 13.51 -1.68
C ASP A 55 -1.04 13.23 -0.20
N ILE A 56 -0.41 12.09 0.11
CA ILE A 56 0.10 11.77 1.45
C ILE A 56 1.13 12.80 1.89
N ASN A 57 2.12 13.13 1.05
CA ASN A 57 3.12 14.15 1.36
C ASN A 57 2.47 15.51 1.67
N LYS A 58 1.53 15.96 0.82
CA LYS A 58 0.77 17.20 1.04
C LYS A 58 -0.01 17.16 2.35
N TYR A 59 -0.64 16.02 2.68
CA TYR A 59 -1.38 15.85 3.92
C TYR A 59 -0.48 15.98 5.15
N VAL A 60 0.66 15.28 5.18
CA VAL A 60 1.62 15.36 6.29
C VAL A 60 2.12 16.80 6.48
N HIS A 61 2.55 17.46 5.40
CA HIS A 61 2.98 18.85 5.47
C HIS A 61 1.89 19.80 5.98
N ASN A 62 0.63 19.61 5.56
CA ASN A 62 -0.48 20.43 6.05
C ASN A 62 -0.78 20.20 7.55
N VAL A 63 -0.60 18.98 8.05
CA VAL A 63 -0.75 18.69 9.48
C VAL A 63 0.43 19.26 10.28
N GLU A 64 1.67 19.16 9.78
CA GLU A 64 2.86 19.72 10.43
C GLU A 64 2.84 21.26 10.46
N ASN A 65 2.32 21.90 9.41
CA ASN A 65 2.16 23.36 9.32
C ASN A 65 0.93 23.89 10.08
N ASN A 66 0.19 23.04 10.81
CA ASN A 66 -1.04 23.37 11.54
C ASN A 66 -2.20 23.91 10.66
N ASN A 67 -2.17 23.65 9.35
CA ASN A 67 -3.28 23.96 8.44
C ASN A 67 -4.46 22.99 8.61
N LEU A 68 -4.21 21.82 9.21
CA LEU A 68 -5.18 20.78 9.51
C LEU A 68 -5.16 20.42 11.00
N PRO A 69 -6.26 19.86 11.54
CA PRO A 69 -6.31 19.44 12.94
C PRO A 69 -5.19 18.45 13.26
N LYS A 70 -4.54 18.66 14.41
CA LYS A 70 -3.41 17.84 14.85
C LYS A 70 -3.85 16.40 15.08
N VAL A 71 -3.25 15.47 14.33
CA VAL A 71 -3.49 14.04 14.47
C VAL A 71 -2.33 13.42 15.25
N ASN A 72 -2.59 12.93 16.47
CA ASN A 72 -1.58 12.32 17.33
C ASN A 72 -1.79 10.81 17.50
N ASN A 73 -1.87 10.09 16.38
CA ASN A 73 -1.99 8.63 16.41
C ASN A 73 -0.72 7.95 15.89
N LYS A 74 -0.51 6.69 16.30
CA LYS A 74 0.66 5.90 15.90
C LYS A 74 0.77 5.75 14.38
N SER A 75 -0.35 5.64 13.68
CA SER A 75 -0.38 5.54 12.21
C SER A 75 0.13 6.80 11.52
N PHE A 76 -0.23 7.99 12.02
CA PHE A 76 0.25 9.27 11.50
C PHE A 76 1.75 9.39 11.70
N HIS A 77 2.26 9.04 12.88
CA HIS A 77 3.72 9.05 13.14
C HIS A 77 4.48 8.14 12.19
N ASN A 78 3.95 6.96 11.87
CA ASN A 78 4.56 6.06 10.88
C ASN A 78 4.58 6.68 9.47
N ILE A 79 3.49 7.31 9.05
CA ILE A 79 3.40 7.96 7.73
C ILE A 79 4.33 9.18 7.67
N ALA A 80 4.33 10.03 8.69
CA ALA A 80 5.22 11.18 8.79
C ALA A 80 6.69 10.76 8.78
N GLY A 81 7.05 9.66 9.46
CA GLY A 81 8.37 9.06 9.39
C GLY A 81 8.73 8.60 7.97
N ALA A 82 7.79 7.99 7.26
CA ALA A 82 7.99 7.56 5.87
C ALA A 82 8.09 8.73 4.88
N VAL A 83 7.39 9.84 5.11
CA VAL A 83 7.49 11.06 4.29
C VAL A 83 8.85 11.74 4.47
N LYS A 84 9.46 11.64 5.66
CA LYS A 84 10.81 12.16 5.93
C LYS A 84 11.91 11.36 5.23
N ASP A 85 11.65 10.13 4.82
CA ASP A 85 12.59 9.33 4.05
C ASP A 85 12.49 9.68 2.55
N GLU A 86 13.49 10.42 2.05
CA GLU A 86 13.57 10.84 0.64
C GLU A 86 13.62 9.64 -0.33
N LEU A 87 14.13 8.50 0.13
CA LEU A 87 14.26 7.28 -0.67
C LEU A 87 12.99 6.41 -0.64
N MET A 88 11.96 6.81 0.10
CA MET A 88 10.77 6.00 0.30
C MET A 88 10.07 5.68 -1.02
N LEU A 89 9.91 6.67 -1.91
CA LEU A 89 9.30 6.44 -3.23
C LEU A 89 10.14 5.47 -4.09
N ILE A 90 11.46 5.53 -3.98
CA ILE A 90 12.37 4.61 -4.70
C ILE A 90 12.22 3.19 -4.14
N LYS A 91 12.17 3.03 -2.82
CA LYS A 91 11.91 1.74 -2.16
C LYS A 91 10.58 1.12 -2.61
N LEU A 92 9.52 1.94 -2.72
CA LEU A 92 8.22 1.48 -3.23
C LEU A 92 8.31 1.01 -4.69
N ASN A 93 9.00 1.75 -5.56
CA ASN A 93 9.16 1.39 -6.96
C ASN A 93 10.04 0.14 -7.14
N PHE A 94 11.12 0.01 -6.38
CA PHE A 94 11.95 -1.19 -6.39
C PHE A 94 11.14 -2.43 -5.97
N PHE A 95 10.38 -2.31 -4.88
CA PHE A 95 9.49 -3.37 -4.44
C PHE A 95 8.42 -3.70 -5.50
N SER A 96 7.90 -2.69 -6.21
CA SER A 96 6.96 -2.90 -7.32
C SER A 96 7.58 -3.69 -8.46
N ALA A 97 8.82 -3.38 -8.84
CA ALA A 97 9.54 -4.11 -9.87
C ALA A 97 9.75 -5.58 -9.48
N VAL A 98 10.19 -5.86 -8.25
CA VAL A 98 10.35 -7.25 -7.75
C VAL A 98 9.01 -7.98 -7.68
N ALA A 99 7.95 -7.31 -7.19
CA ALA A 99 6.64 -7.93 -7.08
C ALA A 99 6.05 -8.24 -8.46
N LYS A 100 6.27 -7.37 -9.46
CA LYS A 100 5.87 -7.61 -10.86
C LYS A 100 6.64 -8.76 -11.49
N LEU A 101 7.93 -8.89 -11.18
CA LEU A 101 8.74 -10.03 -11.63
C LEU A 101 8.17 -11.37 -11.13
N LEU A 102 7.68 -11.39 -9.88
CA LEU A 102 7.12 -12.57 -9.25
C LEU A 102 5.63 -12.78 -9.55
N LEU A 103 4.95 -11.78 -10.12
CA LEU A 103 3.52 -11.82 -10.41
C LEU A 103 3.09 -13.04 -11.23
N PRO A 104 3.73 -13.44 -12.36
CA PRO A 104 3.31 -14.61 -13.11
C PRO A 104 3.39 -15.90 -12.28
N PHE A 105 4.39 -16.02 -11.40
CA PHE A 105 4.49 -17.14 -10.47
C PHE A 105 3.37 -17.09 -9.41
N LEU A 106 3.12 -15.93 -8.81
CA LEU A 106 2.07 -15.75 -7.82
C LEU A 106 0.67 -15.97 -8.39
N GLU A 107 0.42 -15.58 -9.64
CA GLU A 107 -0.85 -15.85 -10.33
C GLU A 107 -1.10 -17.34 -10.53
N ILE A 108 -0.04 -18.12 -10.78
CA ILE A 108 -0.14 -19.57 -10.90
C ILE A 108 -0.49 -20.16 -9.53
N TYR A 109 0.29 -19.91 -8.47
CA TYR A 109 0.16 -20.64 -7.20
C TYR A 109 -0.76 -19.99 -6.15
N GLN A 110 -1.11 -18.71 -6.30
CA GLN A 110 -1.93 -17.97 -5.34
C GLN A 110 -3.26 -17.45 -5.92
N SER A 111 -3.64 -17.89 -7.13
CA SER A 111 -4.99 -17.64 -7.65
C SER A 111 -6.00 -18.62 -7.06
N ASP A 112 -7.28 -18.26 -7.11
CA ASP A 112 -8.38 -19.14 -6.66
C ASP A 112 -8.73 -20.24 -7.69
N LYS A 113 -7.90 -20.42 -8.73
CA LYS A 113 -8.07 -21.45 -9.76
C LYS A 113 -7.60 -22.81 -9.24
N PRO A 114 -8.20 -23.92 -9.69
CA PRO A 114 -7.74 -25.26 -9.30
C PRO A 114 -6.31 -25.49 -9.81
N LEU A 115 -5.38 -25.70 -8.88
CA LEU A 115 -3.96 -25.87 -9.16
C LEU A 115 -3.57 -27.29 -9.58
N VAL A 116 -4.47 -28.25 -9.35
CA VAL A 116 -4.23 -29.70 -9.56
C VAL A 116 -3.70 -30.03 -10.97
N PRO A 117 -4.19 -29.45 -12.07
CA PRO A 117 -3.66 -29.75 -13.42
C PRO A 117 -2.25 -29.21 -13.67
N PHE A 118 -1.83 -28.16 -12.96
CA PHE A 118 -0.53 -27.51 -13.14
C PHE A 118 0.55 -28.12 -12.25
N PHE A 119 0.20 -28.58 -11.04
CA PHE A 119 1.13 -29.24 -10.12
C PHE A 119 1.74 -30.54 -10.65
N VAL A 120 1.03 -31.27 -11.52
CA VAL A 120 1.53 -32.56 -12.05
C VAL A 120 2.83 -32.38 -12.85
N ASN A 121 2.96 -31.27 -13.58
CA ASN A 121 4.15 -31.00 -14.40
C ASN A 121 5.33 -30.44 -13.60
N ASP A 122 5.07 -29.85 -12.42
CA ASP A 122 6.10 -29.23 -11.58
C ASP A 122 6.67 -30.21 -10.52
N MET A 123 5.97 -31.31 -10.24
CA MET A 123 6.35 -32.32 -9.22
C MET A 123 7.04 -33.57 -9.79
N LEU A 124 7.08 -33.73 -11.12
CA LEU A 124 7.70 -34.85 -11.84
C LEU A 124 9.02 -34.41 -12.48
#